data_AF-A0A1I2UNL1-F1
#
_entry.id   AF-A0A1I2UNL1-F1
#
_cell.length_a   1.000
_cell.length_b   1.000
_cell.length_c   1.000
_cell.angle_alpha   90.00
_cell.angle_beta   90.00
_cell.angle_gamma   90.00
#
_symmetry.space_group_name_H-M   'P 1'
#
loop_
_entity.id
_entity.type
_entity.pdbx_description
1 polymer ?
#
loop_
_entity_poly.entity_id
_entity_poly.type
_entity_poly.pdbx_seq_one_letter_code
_entity_poly.pdbx_strand_id
1 'polypeptide(L)'
;MSGKDSDYCQIGYGTNPDGMGFVCNETYMSGVAPEMLDWWFPWHSVGSDLRYKIWDPEDHYFARADRADYVVDPSVPINQKTWNVSHYILEDTGFGPDFIKLNFKRPRDFGYDESLIGTEKCASMVCAIGEGNCAAAMTHKWYPHKDGVMLCSRFWIGVKMSESGELIKGLPDGISVPEQVSKNLYAHNIKEFTNLASFLPQLYYDNKDNF
;
A
#
# COMPACT_ATOMS: atom_id res chain seq x y z
N MET A 1 5.88 -14.95 -6.41
CA MET A 1 6.26 -15.12 -4.98
C MET A 1 5.43 -16.27 -4.40
N SER A 2 6.02 -17.39 -3.99
CA SER A 2 5.29 -18.64 -3.64
C SER A 2 4.94 -18.80 -2.15
N GLY A 3 4.99 -17.72 -1.35
CA GLY A 3 4.62 -17.73 0.08
C GLY A 3 5.58 -18.51 0.99
N LYS A 4 6.82 -18.76 0.55
CA LYS A 4 7.91 -19.31 1.36
C LYS A 4 8.92 -18.19 1.64
N ASP A 5 8.59 -17.30 2.56
CA ASP A 5 9.35 -16.08 2.84
C ASP A 5 10.01 -16.06 4.22
N SER A 6 9.89 -17.11 5.03
CA SER A 6 10.43 -17.16 6.41
C SER A 6 11.93 -16.88 6.55
N ASP A 7 12.70 -17.14 5.50
CA ASP A 7 14.15 -16.95 5.48
C ASP A 7 14.56 -15.50 5.09
N TYR A 8 13.58 -14.64 4.81
CA TYR A 8 13.78 -13.24 4.42
C TYR A 8 13.42 -12.29 5.56
N CYS A 9 13.85 -11.03 5.44
CA CYS A 9 13.50 -9.98 6.39
C CYS A 9 11.97 -9.82 6.48
N GLN A 10 11.42 -10.00 7.69
CA GLN A 10 9.99 -9.84 7.95
C GLN A 10 9.63 -8.45 8.47
N ILE A 11 10.55 -7.84 9.22
CA ILE A 11 10.41 -6.52 9.83
C ILE A 11 11.76 -5.80 9.73
N GLY A 12 11.78 -4.63 9.10
CA GLY A 12 12.97 -3.80 8.94
C GLY A 12 13.06 -3.16 7.56
N TYR A 13 14.19 -2.53 7.30
CA TYR A 13 14.47 -1.84 6.05
C TYR A 13 15.94 -2.04 5.68
N GLY A 14 16.29 -1.70 4.43
CA GLY A 14 17.69 -1.68 4.02
C GLY A 14 17.86 -1.45 2.53
N THR A 15 19.08 -1.68 2.07
CA THR A 15 19.47 -1.69 0.66
C THR A 15 20.18 -3.02 0.36
N ASN A 16 19.71 -3.74 -0.65
CA ASN A 16 20.28 -4.99 -1.09
C ASN A 16 21.63 -4.78 -1.82
N PRO A 17 22.46 -5.83 -1.96
CA PRO A 17 23.73 -5.74 -2.68
C PRO A 17 23.61 -5.28 -4.14
N ASP A 18 22.46 -5.48 -4.77
CA ASP A 18 22.16 -5.02 -6.13
C ASP A 18 21.68 -3.56 -6.19
N GLY A 19 21.67 -2.86 -5.06
CA GLY A 19 21.31 -1.46 -4.93
C GLY A 19 19.82 -1.19 -4.70
N MET A 20 18.94 -2.18 -4.78
CA MET A 20 17.50 -1.98 -4.53
C MET A 20 17.23 -1.80 -3.04
N GLY A 21 16.37 -0.83 -2.70
CA GLY A 21 15.91 -0.65 -1.32
C GLY A 21 14.78 -1.62 -0.99
N PHE A 22 14.61 -1.94 0.28
CA PHE A 22 13.45 -2.69 0.75
C PHE A 22 12.92 -2.15 2.07
N VAL A 23 11.62 -2.33 2.28
CA VAL A 23 10.93 -2.13 3.56
C VAL A 23 10.00 -3.31 3.80
N CYS A 24 10.06 -3.89 4.99
CA CYS A 24 9.16 -4.91 5.48
C CYS A 24 8.59 -4.44 6.83
N ASN A 25 7.27 -4.36 6.94
CA ASN A 25 6.62 -3.98 8.19
C ASN A 25 5.44 -4.89 8.49
N GLU A 26 5.13 -5.02 9.78
CA GLU A 26 3.95 -5.70 10.28
C GLU A 26 3.29 -4.82 11.34
N THR A 27 2.04 -4.42 11.09
CA THR A 27 1.24 -3.60 11.99
C THR A 27 0.02 -4.40 12.43
N TYR A 28 -0.05 -4.73 13.72
CA TYR A 28 -1.25 -5.28 14.31
C TYR A 28 -2.28 -4.18 14.53
N MET A 29 -3.45 -4.31 13.90
CA MET A 29 -4.55 -3.35 13.97
C MET A 29 -5.70 -3.98 14.78
N SER A 30 -5.68 -3.80 16.10
CA SER A 30 -6.71 -4.35 17.00
C SER A 30 -8.08 -3.76 16.70
N GLY A 31 -9.12 -4.60 16.69
CA GLY A 31 -10.50 -4.21 16.41
C GLY A 31 -10.79 -3.89 14.93
N VAL A 32 -9.78 -3.90 14.06
CA VAL A 32 -9.95 -3.72 12.61
C VAL A 32 -10.30 -5.07 11.99
N ALA A 33 -11.40 -5.11 11.23
CA ALA A 33 -11.79 -6.27 10.42
C ALA A 33 -11.29 -6.12 8.97
N PRO A 34 -11.04 -7.22 8.23
CA PRO A 34 -10.53 -7.17 6.87
C PRO A 34 -11.31 -6.26 5.91
N GLU A 35 -12.64 -6.26 6.00
CA GLU A 35 -13.53 -5.46 5.17
C GLU A 35 -13.37 -3.95 5.37
N MET A 36 -12.86 -3.53 6.54
CA MET A 36 -12.60 -2.12 6.83
C MET A 36 -11.42 -1.60 6.02
N LEU A 37 -10.38 -2.42 5.83
CA LEU A 37 -9.25 -2.10 4.96
C LEU A 37 -9.63 -2.17 3.48
N ASP A 38 -10.42 -3.17 3.07
CA ASP A 38 -10.97 -3.25 1.71
C ASP A 38 -11.78 -1.99 1.34
N TRP A 39 -12.52 -1.44 2.31
CA TRP A 39 -13.26 -0.19 2.14
C TRP A 39 -12.35 1.04 2.15
N TRP A 40 -11.36 1.09 3.06
CA TRP A 40 -10.50 2.24 3.25
C TRP A 40 -9.75 2.66 1.98
N PHE A 41 -9.04 1.73 1.35
CA PHE A 41 -8.16 2.00 0.21
C PHE A 41 -8.84 2.69 -0.99
N PRO A 42 -10.04 2.27 -1.42
CA PRO A 42 -10.77 3.00 -2.46
C PRO A 42 -11.51 4.22 -1.91
N TRP A 43 -11.97 4.23 -0.65
CA TRP A 43 -12.77 5.33 -0.10
C TRP A 43 -11.96 6.62 0.12
N HIS A 44 -10.70 6.50 0.56
CA HIS A 44 -9.87 7.67 0.86
C HIS A 44 -9.42 8.44 -0.39
N SER A 45 -9.56 7.87 -1.59
CA SER A 45 -9.09 8.46 -2.86
C SER A 45 -10.19 9.16 -3.66
N VAL A 46 -11.42 9.14 -3.15
CA VAL A 46 -12.56 9.85 -3.73
C VAL A 46 -13.18 10.79 -2.70
N GLY A 47 -13.77 11.89 -3.15
CA GLY A 47 -14.38 12.88 -2.26
C GLY A 47 -13.36 13.88 -1.70
N SER A 48 -13.43 14.16 -0.39
CA SER A 48 -12.63 15.19 0.25
C SER A 48 -11.19 14.74 0.49
N ASP A 49 -10.21 15.60 0.17
CA ASP A 49 -8.80 15.37 0.51
C ASP A 49 -8.55 15.17 2.01
N LEU A 50 -9.48 15.62 2.87
CA LEU A 50 -9.43 15.36 4.31
C LEU A 50 -9.42 13.86 4.64
N ARG A 51 -10.03 13.01 3.80
CA ARG A 51 -10.03 11.56 3.99
C ARG A 51 -8.62 10.99 3.95
N TYR A 52 -7.78 11.44 3.01
CA TYR A 52 -6.38 11.02 2.96
C TYR A 52 -5.56 11.63 4.10
N LYS A 53 -5.83 12.90 4.42
CA LYS A 53 -5.10 13.63 5.46
C LYS A 53 -5.26 13.05 6.86
N ILE A 54 -6.42 12.51 7.23
CA ILE A 54 -6.60 11.93 8.58
C ILE A 54 -5.76 10.67 8.80
N TRP A 55 -5.29 10.02 7.72
CA TRP A 55 -4.45 8.83 7.79
C TRP A 55 -3.05 9.15 8.34
N ASP A 56 -2.43 10.22 7.85
CA ASP A 56 -1.21 10.77 8.42
C ASP A 56 -1.29 12.31 8.36
N PRO A 57 -1.77 12.98 9.41
CA PRO A 57 -2.06 14.42 9.38
C PRO A 57 -0.84 15.32 9.12
N GLU A 58 0.35 14.82 9.39
CA GLU A 58 1.60 15.57 9.20
C GLU A 58 2.16 15.35 7.79
N ASP A 59 1.99 14.15 7.22
CA ASP A 59 2.65 13.77 5.97
C ASP A 59 1.71 13.82 4.75
N HIS A 60 0.40 13.66 4.93
CA HIS A 60 -0.57 13.52 3.83
C HIS A 60 -1.27 14.85 3.47
N TYR A 61 -1.22 15.22 2.19
CA TYR A 61 -1.91 16.40 1.66
C TYR A 61 -3.18 16.02 0.90
N PHE A 62 -3.10 15.12 -0.08
CA PHE A 62 -4.26 14.58 -0.80
C PHE A 62 -3.93 13.27 -1.52
N ALA A 63 -4.97 12.48 -1.83
CA ALA A 63 -4.93 11.35 -2.75
C ALA A 63 -6.19 11.37 -3.61
N ARG A 64 -6.04 11.28 -4.94
CA ARG A 64 -7.17 11.38 -5.87
C ARG A 64 -7.10 10.32 -6.96
N ALA A 65 -8.16 9.52 -7.07
CA ALA A 65 -8.29 8.50 -8.11
C ALA A 65 -8.51 9.12 -9.50
N ASP A 66 -7.84 8.60 -10.52
CA ASP A 66 -8.03 8.97 -11.93
C ASP A 66 -9.34 8.42 -12.54
N ARG A 67 -9.91 7.40 -11.90
CA ARG A 67 -11.14 6.70 -12.29
C ARG A 67 -12.16 6.71 -11.15
N ALA A 68 -12.45 7.89 -10.61
CA ALA A 68 -13.44 8.02 -9.52
C ALA A 68 -14.80 7.39 -9.86
N ASP A 69 -15.20 7.41 -11.14
CA ASP A 69 -16.40 6.72 -11.66
C ASP A 69 -16.40 5.22 -11.36
N TYR A 70 -15.27 4.54 -11.58
CA TYR A 70 -15.10 3.13 -11.29
C TYR A 70 -15.03 2.86 -9.79
N VAL A 71 -14.31 3.71 -9.05
CA VAL A 71 -14.16 3.56 -7.60
C VAL A 71 -15.52 3.66 -6.90
N VAL A 72 -16.42 4.56 -7.32
CA VAL A 72 -17.76 4.71 -6.70
C VAL A 72 -18.83 3.76 -7.26
N ASP A 73 -18.54 2.99 -8.32
CA ASP A 73 -19.54 2.12 -8.98
C ASP A 73 -20.00 0.98 -8.04
N PRO A 74 -21.29 0.90 -7.66
CA PRO A 74 -21.78 -0.13 -6.75
C PRO A 74 -21.75 -1.55 -7.33
N SER A 75 -21.55 -1.71 -8.64
CA SER A 75 -21.40 -3.02 -9.30
C SER A 75 -20.00 -3.62 -9.14
N VAL A 76 -19.01 -2.80 -8.78
CA VAL A 76 -17.62 -3.23 -8.56
C VAL A 76 -17.45 -3.70 -7.11
N PRO A 77 -17.00 -4.94 -6.87
CA PRO A 77 -16.72 -5.43 -5.52
C PRO A 77 -15.70 -4.53 -4.79
N ILE A 78 -15.94 -4.26 -3.51
CA ILE A 78 -15.15 -3.29 -2.72
C ILE A 78 -13.63 -3.54 -2.79
N ASN A 79 -13.22 -4.79 -2.66
CA ASN A 79 -11.82 -5.23 -2.73
C ASN A 79 -11.19 -5.20 -4.14
N GLN A 80 -11.95 -4.81 -5.16
CA GLN A 80 -11.50 -4.67 -6.55
C GLN A 80 -11.50 -3.21 -7.01
N LYS A 81 -12.04 -2.29 -6.22
CA LYS A 81 -12.23 -0.88 -6.60
C LYS A 81 -10.93 -0.12 -6.86
N THR A 82 -9.79 -0.62 -6.40
CA THR A 82 -8.47 -0.05 -6.71
C THR A 82 -7.81 -0.68 -7.94
N TRP A 83 -8.31 -1.81 -8.46
CA TRP A 83 -7.62 -2.53 -9.54
C TRP A 83 -7.56 -1.70 -10.82
N ASN A 84 -6.34 -1.42 -11.29
CA ASN A 84 -6.06 -0.58 -12.46
C ASN A 84 -6.54 0.87 -12.30
N VAL A 85 -6.59 1.38 -11.06
CA VAL A 85 -6.84 2.79 -10.75
C VAL A 85 -5.53 3.44 -10.35
N SER A 86 -5.26 4.65 -10.85
CA SER A 86 -4.12 5.44 -10.41
C SER A 86 -4.57 6.44 -9.36
N HIS A 87 -3.83 6.54 -8.26
CA HIS A 87 -3.98 7.64 -7.30
C HIS A 87 -2.88 8.67 -7.53
N TYR A 88 -3.27 9.93 -7.75
CA TYR A 88 -2.36 11.07 -7.70
C TYR A 88 -2.27 11.57 -6.26
N ILE A 89 -1.07 11.54 -5.70
CA ILE A 89 -0.80 11.77 -4.29
C ILE A 89 0.21 12.90 -4.13
N LEU A 90 0.02 13.71 -3.09
CA LEU A 90 1.03 14.60 -2.55
C LEU A 90 1.24 14.25 -1.08
N GLU A 91 2.46 13.83 -0.75
CA GLU A 91 2.83 13.37 0.59
C GLU A 91 4.31 13.59 0.91
N ASP A 92 4.66 13.64 2.19
CA ASP A 92 6.05 13.73 2.68
C ASP A 92 6.50 12.39 3.26
N THR A 93 7.42 11.71 2.57
CA THR A 93 8.01 10.45 3.05
C THR A 93 9.39 10.67 3.69
N GLY A 94 9.64 11.86 4.25
CA GLY A 94 10.83 12.23 5.01
C GLY A 94 11.87 13.07 4.26
N PHE A 95 11.52 13.64 3.10
CA PHE A 95 12.38 14.53 2.31
C PHE A 95 11.68 15.83 1.88
N GLY A 96 10.53 16.13 2.47
CA GLY A 96 9.63 17.18 2.01
C GLY A 96 8.51 16.61 1.13
N PRO A 97 7.45 17.39 0.89
CA PRO A 97 6.32 16.96 0.08
C PRO A 97 6.74 16.64 -1.36
N ASP A 98 6.35 15.47 -1.84
CA ASP A 98 6.61 14.99 -3.20
C ASP A 98 5.33 14.50 -3.88
N PHE A 99 5.29 14.67 -5.20
CA PHE A 99 4.18 14.19 -6.02
C PHE A 99 4.46 12.75 -6.46
N ILE A 100 3.54 11.86 -6.13
CA ILE A 100 3.65 10.44 -6.46
C ILE A 100 2.38 10.01 -7.19
N LYS A 101 2.54 9.21 -8.24
CA LYS A 101 1.43 8.49 -8.87
C LYS A 101 1.52 7.02 -8.48
N LEU A 102 0.60 6.56 -7.63
CA LEU A 102 0.48 5.14 -7.30
C LEU A 102 -0.46 4.47 -8.29
N ASN A 103 0.08 3.60 -9.14
CA ASN A 103 -0.68 2.81 -10.09
C ASN A 103 -1.07 1.48 -9.44
N PHE A 104 -2.28 1.37 -8.92
CA PHE A 104 -2.76 0.13 -8.30
C PHE A 104 -2.94 -0.96 -9.36
N LYS A 105 -2.52 -2.17 -9.01
CA LYS A 105 -2.53 -3.34 -9.87
C LYS A 105 -3.31 -4.46 -9.22
N ARG A 106 -3.75 -5.39 -10.06
CA ARG A 106 -4.38 -6.61 -9.58
C ARG A 106 -3.29 -7.53 -8.99
N PRO A 107 -3.53 -8.27 -7.89
CA PRO A 107 -2.50 -9.10 -7.26
C PRO A 107 -1.82 -10.11 -8.19
N ARG A 108 -2.54 -10.70 -9.15
CA ARG A 108 -1.93 -11.58 -10.17
C ARG A 108 -0.86 -10.90 -11.02
N ASP A 109 -0.93 -9.58 -11.21
CA ASP A 109 0.06 -8.82 -12.01
C ASP A 109 1.39 -8.70 -11.24
N PHE A 110 1.36 -8.86 -9.92
CA PHE A 110 2.55 -8.99 -9.06
C PHE A 110 3.01 -10.45 -8.91
N GLY A 111 2.36 -11.39 -9.61
CA GLY A 111 2.65 -12.81 -9.53
C GLY A 111 2.17 -13.46 -8.24
N TYR A 112 1.15 -12.91 -7.57
CA TYR A 112 0.44 -13.58 -6.48
C TYR A 112 -0.58 -14.59 -7.03
N ASP A 113 -0.74 -15.69 -6.31
CA ASP A 113 -1.82 -16.64 -6.53
C ASP A 113 -3.11 -16.12 -5.85
N GLU A 114 -4.02 -15.61 -6.67
CA GLU A 114 -5.29 -15.04 -6.17
C GLU A 114 -6.21 -16.07 -5.53
N SER A 115 -6.01 -17.37 -5.75
CA SER A 115 -6.79 -18.40 -5.03
C SER A 115 -6.52 -18.40 -3.52
N LEU A 116 -5.44 -17.76 -3.08
CA LEU A 116 -5.11 -17.58 -1.67
C LEU A 116 -5.78 -16.34 -1.05
N ILE A 117 -6.35 -15.43 -1.85
CA ILE A 117 -7.04 -14.24 -1.38
C ILE A 117 -8.46 -14.63 -0.93
N GLY A 118 -8.92 -14.09 0.21
CA GLY A 118 -10.14 -14.50 0.89
C GLY A 118 -9.95 -15.72 1.80
N THR A 119 -8.71 -16.13 2.07
CA THR A 119 -8.39 -17.22 3.01
C THR A 119 -7.88 -16.67 4.34
N GLU A 120 -7.79 -17.51 5.37
CA GLU A 120 -7.19 -17.13 6.65
C GLU A 120 -5.73 -16.66 6.54
N LYS A 121 -5.03 -17.05 5.47
CA LYS A 121 -3.65 -16.62 5.22
C LYS A 121 -3.57 -15.27 4.53
N CYS A 122 -4.63 -14.80 3.88
CA CYS A 122 -4.71 -13.55 3.15
C CYS A 122 -6.19 -13.20 2.97
N ALA A 123 -6.72 -12.33 3.83
CA ALA A 123 -8.11 -11.90 3.68
C ALA A 123 -8.25 -11.02 2.43
N SER A 124 -7.38 -10.02 2.30
CA SER A 124 -7.28 -9.19 1.10
C SER A 124 -5.91 -8.49 1.05
N MET A 125 -5.66 -7.78 -0.06
CA MET A 125 -4.44 -7.04 -0.29
C MET A 125 -4.60 -5.96 -1.36
N VAL A 126 -3.72 -4.97 -1.32
CA VAL A 126 -3.49 -4.02 -2.42
C VAL A 126 -2.06 -4.13 -2.92
N CYS A 127 -1.89 -3.91 -4.23
CA CYS A 127 -0.59 -3.86 -4.91
C CYS A 127 -0.52 -2.57 -5.70
N ALA A 128 0.62 -1.88 -5.69
CA ALA A 128 0.80 -0.65 -6.46
C ALA A 128 2.25 -0.47 -6.94
N ILE A 129 2.39 0.22 -8.08
CA ILE A 129 3.66 0.74 -8.56
C ILE A 129 3.65 2.25 -8.40
N GLY A 130 4.51 2.77 -7.54
CA GLY A 130 4.76 4.19 -7.40
C GLY A 130 5.65 4.71 -8.51
N GLU A 131 5.16 5.73 -9.20
CA GLU A 131 5.91 6.57 -10.13
C GLU A 131 6.17 7.91 -9.46
N GLY A 132 7.45 8.25 -9.29
CA GLY A 132 7.93 9.46 -8.64
C GLY A 132 9.44 9.58 -8.85
N ASN A 133 10.14 10.28 -7.95
CA ASN A 133 11.59 10.43 -8.03
C ASN A 133 12.35 9.09 -7.98
N CYS A 134 11.83 8.11 -7.23
CA CYS A 134 12.33 6.74 -7.23
C CYS A 134 11.13 5.79 -7.31
N ALA A 135 11.09 4.95 -8.35
CA ALA A 135 10.00 3.99 -8.51
C ALA A 135 10.02 2.93 -7.40
N ALA A 136 8.86 2.52 -6.92
CA ALA A 136 8.76 1.44 -5.94
C ALA A 136 7.56 0.53 -6.24
N ALA A 137 7.76 -0.77 -6.09
CA ALA A 137 6.65 -1.72 -5.99
C ALA A 137 6.25 -1.86 -4.53
N MET A 138 4.95 -1.85 -4.25
CA MET A 138 4.39 -1.93 -2.90
C MET A 138 3.30 -2.98 -2.84
N THR A 139 3.26 -3.72 -1.75
CA THR A 139 2.08 -4.50 -1.36
C THR A 139 1.73 -4.30 0.11
N HIS A 140 0.43 -4.20 0.36
CA HIS A 140 -0.12 -4.32 1.71
C HIS A 140 -1.08 -5.49 1.70
N LYS A 141 -0.80 -6.48 2.55
CA LYS A 141 -1.61 -7.67 2.73
C LYS A 141 -2.14 -7.67 4.15
N TRP A 142 -3.39 -8.09 4.35
CA TRP A 142 -3.91 -8.30 5.71
C TRP A 142 -4.59 -9.65 5.86
N TYR A 143 -4.57 -10.15 7.08
CA TYR A 143 -5.23 -11.40 7.46
C TYR A 143 -5.70 -11.34 8.92
N PRO A 144 -6.71 -12.13 9.30
CA PRO A 144 -7.22 -12.15 10.67
C PRO A 144 -6.11 -12.52 11.66
N HIS A 145 -5.95 -11.73 12.71
CA HIS A 145 -4.97 -11.97 13.76
C HIS A 145 -5.50 -11.48 15.10
N LYS A 146 -5.65 -12.38 16.07
CA LYS A 146 -6.26 -12.10 17.39
C LYS A 146 -7.66 -11.49 17.23
N ASP A 147 -7.89 -10.31 17.79
CA ASP A 147 -9.16 -9.57 17.74
C ASP A 147 -9.24 -8.55 16.59
N GLY A 148 -8.30 -8.59 15.65
CA GLY A 148 -8.24 -7.67 14.52
C GLY A 148 -7.52 -8.28 13.33
N VAL A 149 -6.67 -7.49 12.68
CA VAL A 149 -5.84 -7.95 11.55
C VAL A 149 -4.37 -7.71 11.80
N MET A 150 -3.55 -8.57 11.20
CA MET A 150 -2.15 -8.24 10.94
C MET A 150 -2.03 -7.69 9.53
N LEU A 151 -1.56 -6.46 9.41
CA LEU A 151 -1.23 -5.81 8.15
C LEU A 151 0.27 -5.98 7.88
N CYS A 152 0.62 -6.66 6.79
CA CYS A 152 1.98 -6.84 6.32
C CYS A 152 2.25 -5.93 5.11
N SER A 153 3.18 -5.01 5.26
CA SER A 153 3.65 -4.12 4.20
C SER A 153 4.96 -4.62 3.62
N ARG A 154 5.10 -4.57 2.30
CA ARG A 154 6.36 -4.83 1.58
C ARG A 154 6.56 -3.75 0.53
N PHE A 155 7.76 -3.17 0.50
CA PHE A 155 8.18 -2.23 -0.53
C PHE A 155 9.48 -2.71 -1.14
N TRP A 156 9.56 -2.65 -2.47
CA TRP A 156 10.76 -2.87 -3.25
C TRP A 156 11.09 -1.58 -3.99
N ILE A 157 12.03 -0.81 -3.43
CA ILE A 157 12.42 0.52 -3.90
C ILE A 157 13.47 0.37 -5.01
N GLY A 158 13.27 1.10 -6.10
CA GLY A 158 14.03 0.92 -7.33
C GLY A 158 13.48 -0.18 -8.24
N VAL A 159 12.25 -0.68 -7.98
CA VAL A 159 11.53 -1.63 -8.85
C VAL A 159 10.45 -0.90 -9.63
N LYS A 160 10.30 -1.26 -10.91
CA LYS A 160 9.25 -0.75 -11.80
C LYS A 160 8.55 -1.90 -12.52
N MET A 161 7.41 -1.60 -13.12
CA MET A 161 6.77 -2.51 -14.07
C MET A 161 7.32 -2.25 -15.48
N SER A 162 7.67 -3.30 -16.22
CA SER A 162 8.02 -3.22 -17.64
C SER A 162 6.79 -2.97 -18.52
N GLU A 163 7.01 -2.67 -19.81
CA GLU A 163 5.94 -2.63 -20.81
C GLU A 163 5.23 -3.98 -20.99
N SER A 164 5.94 -5.09 -20.73
CA SER A 164 5.39 -6.46 -20.74
C SER A 164 4.58 -6.81 -19.48
N GLY A 165 4.53 -5.93 -18.47
CA GLY A 165 3.81 -6.18 -17.22
C GLY A 165 4.61 -7.01 -16.21
N GLU A 166 5.94 -7.00 -16.28
CA GLU A 166 6.83 -7.72 -15.37
C GLU A 166 7.50 -6.76 -14.37
N LEU A 167 7.62 -7.18 -13.12
CA LEU A 167 8.38 -6.44 -12.12
C LEU A 167 9.89 -6.60 -12.40
N ILE A 168 10.56 -5.49 -12.69
CA ILE A 168 11.98 -5.45 -13.04
C ILE A 168 12.73 -4.40 -12.22
N LYS A 169 14.05 -4.59 -12.08
CA LYS A 169 14.92 -3.55 -11.53
C LYS A 169 14.84 -2.31 -12.42
N GLY A 170 14.47 -1.18 -11.83
CA GLY A 170 14.36 0.13 -12.46
C GLY A 170 15.58 1.02 -12.26
N LEU A 171 16.50 0.65 -11.36
CA LEU A 171 17.74 1.40 -11.11
C LEU A 171 18.77 1.15 -12.20
N PRO A 172 19.51 2.18 -12.67
CA PRO A 172 20.69 1.99 -13.50
C PRO A 172 21.76 1.15 -12.80
N ASP A 173 22.63 0.51 -13.58
CA ASP A 173 23.74 -0.26 -13.04
C ASP A 173 24.70 0.60 -12.22
N GLY A 174 25.15 0.05 -11.08
CA GLY A 174 26.03 0.76 -10.13
C GLY A 174 25.33 1.81 -9.25
N ILE A 175 24.05 2.08 -9.47
CA ILE A 175 23.28 3.00 -8.63
C ILE A 175 22.60 2.22 -7.50
N SER A 176 22.63 2.78 -6.29
CA SER A 176 22.01 2.21 -5.10
C SER A 176 21.06 3.22 -4.46
N VAL A 177 19.91 2.72 -3.99
CA VAL A 177 19.00 3.49 -3.15
C VAL A 177 19.71 3.83 -1.83
N PRO A 178 19.83 5.11 -1.45
CA PRO A 178 20.37 5.47 -0.15
C PRO A 178 19.53 4.84 0.96
N GLU A 179 20.16 4.20 1.94
CA GLU A 179 19.46 3.51 3.04
C GLU A 179 18.47 4.44 3.78
N GLN A 180 18.77 5.73 3.85
CA GLN A 180 17.91 6.75 4.43
C GLN A 180 16.51 6.80 3.77
N VAL A 181 16.40 6.49 2.47
CA VAL A 181 15.11 6.40 1.76
C VAL A 181 14.27 5.26 2.33
N SER A 182 14.86 4.06 2.43
CA SER A 182 14.18 2.90 3.03
C SER A 182 13.82 3.14 4.51
N LYS A 183 14.72 3.79 5.27
CA LYS A 183 14.50 4.15 6.68
C LYS A 183 13.32 5.09 6.85
N ASN A 184 13.26 6.17 6.08
CA ASN A 184 12.19 7.15 6.19
C ASN A 184 10.84 6.55 5.77
N LEU A 185 10.81 5.79 4.67
CA LEU A 185 9.60 5.09 4.24
C LEU A 185 9.11 4.08 5.29
N TYR A 186 10.03 3.38 5.98
CA TYR A 186 9.67 2.50 7.09
C TYR A 186 9.05 3.26 8.26
N ALA A 187 9.63 4.40 8.65
CA ALA A 187 9.07 5.25 9.71
C ALA A 187 7.68 5.79 9.34
N HIS A 188 7.52 6.28 8.11
CA HIS A 188 6.24 6.73 7.55
C HIS A 188 5.19 5.62 7.58
N ASN A 189 5.55 4.41 7.13
CA ASN A 189 4.64 3.26 7.13
C ASN A 189 4.21 2.82 8.54
N ILE A 190 5.09 2.89 9.53
CA ILE A 190 4.72 2.64 10.93
C ILE A 190 3.71 3.67 11.39
N LYS A 191 3.99 4.96 11.14
CA LYS A 191 3.18 6.09 11.60
C LYS A 191 1.78 6.06 11.02
N GLU A 192 1.65 5.99 9.69
CA GLU A 192 0.36 6.03 8.99
C GLU A 192 -0.57 4.88 9.44
N PHE A 193 -0.06 3.65 9.50
CA PHE A 193 -0.90 2.49 9.79
C PHE A 193 -1.17 2.33 11.29
N THR A 194 -0.26 2.77 12.15
CA THR A 194 -0.54 2.85 13.59
C THR A 194 -1.63 3.88 13.86
N ASN A 195 -1.59 5.03 13.18
CA ASN A 195 -2.62 6.05 13.31
C ASN A 195 -3.97 5.55 12.76
N LEU A 196 -3.99 4.99 11.54
CA LEU A 196 -5.20 4.43 10.93
C LEU A 196 -5.88 3.39 11.82
N ALA A 197 -5.10 2.49 12.44
CA ALA A 197 -5.61 1.47 13.34
C ALA A 197 -6.40 2.05 14.52
N SER A 198 -6.09 3.27 14.96
CA SER A 198 -6.72 3.89 16.13
C SER A 198 -8.16 4.37 15.87
N PHE A 199 -8.54 4.62 14.62
CA PHE A 199 -9.85 5.20 14.29
C PHE A 199 -10.60 4.47 13.17
N LEU A 200 -9.95 3.60 12.38
CA LEU A 200 -10.58 2.94 11.24
C LEU A 200 -11.88 2.19 11.58
N PRO A 201 -12.01 1.45 12.70
CA PRO A 201 -13.26 0.77 13.01
C PRO A 201 -14.44 1.73 13.15
N GLN A 202 -14.28 2.80 13.93
CA GLN A 202 -15.33 3.80 14.14
C GLN A 202 -15.64 4.53 12.83
N LEU A 203 -14.60 4.97 12.11
CA LEU A 203 -14.75 5.67 10.83
C LEU A 203 -15.52 4.82 9.81
N TYR A 204 -15.20 3.53 9.72
CA TYR A 204 -15.90 2.59 8.85
C TYR A 204 -17.38 2.49 9.22
N TYR A 205 -17.72 2.27 10.49
CA TYR A 205 -19.13 2.17 10.89
C TYR A 205 -19.92 3.44 10.59
N ASP A 206 -19.30 4.61 10.75
CA ASP A 206 -19.95 5.90 10.50
C ASP A 206 -20.10 6.23 9.00
N ASN A 207 -19.25 5.66 8.13
CA ASN A 207 -19.14 6.09 6.73
C ASN A 207 -19.19 4.98 5.67
N LYS A 208 -19.35 3.72 6.04
CA LYS A 208 -19.35 2.59 5.07
C LYS A 208 -20.41 2.72 3.98
N ASP A 209 -21.51 3.43 4.27
CA ASP A 209 -22.60 3.68 3.34
C ASP A 209 -22.48 5.06 2.62
N ASN A 210 -21.46 5.86 2.96
CA ASN A 210 -21.17 7.19 2.42
C ASN A 210 -19.89 7.15 1.58
N PHE A 211 -19.98 6.49 0.43
CA PHE A 211 -18.85 6.29 -0.46
C PHE A 211 -18.50 7.57 -1.25
#